data_AF-F4MLC2-F1
#
_entry.id   AF-F4MLC2-F1
#
_cell.length_a   1.000
_cell.length_b   1.000
_cell.length_c   1.000
_cell.angle_alpha   90.00
_cell.angle_beta   90.00
_cell.angle_gamma   90.00
#
_symmetry.space_group_name_H-M   'P 1'
#
loop_
_entity.id
_entity.type
_entity.pdbx_description
1 polymer ?
#
loop_
_entity_poly.entity_id
_entity_poly.type
_entity_poly.pdbx_seq_one_letter_code
_entity_poly.pdbx_strand_id
1 'polypeptide(L)'
;MLPGEAPSPSSSLPASGEFWGQAPSPGWVEQLAPAEAEQLAPAEAEQLAPAEAEQLAAPAAAPVDGPQLEEPYPYADDQVIGGDSVGGVQRRLLERHPPFPPSEVIDLCRIEAQDLMEVKAAIINKMASWDQGGDWMGSGARALDNPRSATGEDSLENLYKILEDLKETGPLSESFSKLQNKVRRLP
;
A
#
# COMPACT_ATOMS: atom_id res chain seq x y z
N MET A 1 64.69 -24.04 8.58
CA MET A 1 64.96 -23.18 9.76
C MET A 1 63.89 -22.10 9.79
N LEU A 2 63.26 -21.90 10.96
CA LEU A 2 62.01 -21.17 11.30
C LEU A 2 61.92 -19.72 10.73
N PRO A 3 60.71 -19.11 10.58
CA PRO A 3 59.84 -18.63 11.68
C PRO A 3 58.34 -18.91 11.43
N GLY A 4 57.39 -18.74 12.35
CA GLY A 4 57.36 -18.14 13.67
C GLY A 4 55.91 -18.17 14.18
N GLU A 5 55.80 -18.22 15.50
CA GLU A 5 54.61 -18.35 16.34
C GLU A 5 53.40 -17.45 15.97
N ALA A 6 52.20 -18.00 16.17
CA ALA A 6 50.96 -17.25 16.29
C ALA A 6 50.74 -16.81 17.75
N PRO A 7 50.17 -15.61 17.97
CA PRO A 7 49.38 -15.37 19.17
C PRO A 7 47.91 -14.99 18.89
N SER A 8 47.08 -15.47 19.81
CA SER A 8 45.63 -15.36 19.99
C SER A 8 45.02 -13.94 19.93
N PRO A 9 43.69 -13.82 19.73
CA PRO A 9 42.99 -12.55 19.77
C PRO A 9 42.81 -12.04 21.21
N SER A 10 43.21 -10.79 21.45
CA SER A 10 42.96 -10.09 22.72
C SER A 10 41.59 -9.43 22.69
N SER A 11 40.72 -9.84 23.61
CA SER A 11 39.44 -9.19 23.92
C SER A 11 39.67 -7.79 24.51
N SER A 12 38.81 -6.84 24.16
CA SER A 12 38.59 -5.61 24.94
C SER A 12 37.13 -5.22 24.86
N LEU A 13 36.43 -5.48 25.96
CA LEU A 13 35.13 -4.89 26.30
C LEU A 13 35.33 -3.42 26.69
N PRO A 14 34.31 -2.56 26.53
CA PRO A 14 34.03 -1.57 27.55
C PRO A 14 32.80 -1.93 28.38
N ALA A 15 32.87 -1.47 29.62
CA ALA A 15 32.04 -1.77 30.75
C ALA A 15 30.62 -1.19 30.67
N SER A 16 29.76 -1.84 31.45
CA SER A 16 28.45 -1.43 31.93
C SER A 16 28.29 0.07 32.18
N GLY A 17 27.14 0.60 31.76
CA GLY A 17 26.62 1.91 32.11
C GLY A 17 25.10 1.91 31.97
N GLU A 18 24.43 1.42 33.02
CA GLU A 18 23.00 1.64 33.26
C GLU A 18 22.73 3.15 33.28
N PHE A 19 21.72 3.66 32.54
CA PHE A 19 20.89 4.82 32.93
C PHE A 19 19.92 5.25 31.81
N TRP A 20 18.71 4.70 31.82
CA TRP A 20 17.49 5.42 31.43
C TRP A 20 16.40 4.91 32.40
N GLY A 21 15.99 5.61 33.45
CA GLY A 21 15.72 7.04 33.49
C GLY A 21 14.23 7.30 33.27
N GLN A 22 13.41 6.76 34.17
CA GLN A 22 12.14 7.32 34.67
C GLN A 22 10.94 7.50 33.72
N ALA A 23 9.88 6.75 34.03
CA ALA A 23 8.52 7.01 33.58
C ALA A 23 7.98 8.33 34.17
N PRO A 24 7.20 9.13 33.42
CA PRO A 24 6.48 10.26 34.00
C PRO A 24 5.22 9.80 34.74
N SER A 25 5.22 9.98 36.06
CA SER A 25 4.05 9.90 36.93
C SER A 25 3.02 10.99 36.58
N PRO A 26 1.71 10.68 36.53
CA PRO A 26 0.68 11.71 36.65
C PRO A 26 0.41 12.03 38.13
N GLY A 27 0.97 13.12 38.63
CA GLY A 27 0.28 13.96 39.63
C GLY A 27 -0.68 14.85 38.83
N TRP A 28 -1.95 15.00 39.15
CA TRP A 28 -2.52 15.43 40.41
C TRP A 28 -3.88 14.76 40.65
N VAL A 29 -4.07 14.25 41.86
CA VAL A 29 -5.38 14.11 42.51
C VAL A 29 -5.60 15.37 43.35
N GLU A 30 -6.77 16.00 43.23
CA GLU A 30 -7.33 16.93 44.23
C GLU A 30 -8.81 17.18 43.84
N GLN A 31 -9.77 16.33 44.24
CA GLN A 31 -10.67 16.41 45.43
C GLN A 31 -12.13 16.56 44.94
N LEU A 32 -12.99 15.53 45.07
CA LEU A 32 -13.93 15.22 46.20
C LEU A 32 -14.99 16.33 46.42
N ALA A 33 -16.31 16.13 46.50
CA ALA A 33 -17.20 14.96 46.62
C ALA A 33 -18.69 15.45 46.48
N PRO A 34 -19.72 14.86 47.12
CA PRO A 34 -20.64 13.81 46.61
C PRO A 34 -22.13 14.24 46.67
N ALA A 35 -23.05 13.25 46.59
CA ALA A 35 -24.53 13.28 46.75
C ALA A 35 -25.28 13.23 45.39
N GLU A 36 -26.27 12.38 45.15
CA GLU A 36 -27.06 11.50 46.01
C GLU A 36 -27.70 10.42 45.13
N ALA A 37 -27.89 9.23 45.70
CA ALA A 37 -28.67 8.17 45.09
C ALA A 37 -30.13 8.32 45.54
N GLU A 38 -31.08 8.34 44.62
CA GLU A 38 -32.42 7.83 44.95
C GLU A 38 -33.11 7.26 43.71
N GLN A 39 -33.55 6.01 43.87
CA GLN A 39 -34.31 5.24 42.91
C GLN A 39 -35.75 5.76 42.86
N LEU A 40 -36.44 5.61 41.72
CA LEU A 40 -37.82 5.11 41.59
C LEU A 40 -38.28 5.24 40.14
N ALA A 41 -38.69 4.12 39.54
CA ALA A 41 -39.63 4.06 38.42
C ALA A 41 -40.92 3.42 38.95
N PRO A 42 -42.02 3.24 38.18
CA PRO A 42 -42.46 3.81 36.90
C PRO A 42 -43.91 4.39 36.98
N ALA A 43 -44.45 5.01 35.91
CA ALA A 43 -45.84 4.84 35.42
C ALA A 43 -46.33 6.01 34.52
N GLU A 44 -46.90 5.60 33.37
CA GLU A 44 -48.07 6.14 32.66
C GLU A 44 -48.08 7.64 32.24
N ALA A 45 -47.90 7.93 30.95
CA ALA A 45 -48.93 7.95 29.90
C ALA A 45 -49.73 9.25 29.88
N GLU A 46 -49.35 10.18 28.99
CA GLU A 46 -50.35 10.97 28.26
C GLU A 46 -49.80 11.34 26.88
N GLN A 47 -50.51 10.83 25.87
CA GLN A 47 -50.32 11.12 24.46
C GLN A 47 -50.78 12.55 24.19
N LEU A 48 -49.95 13.39 23.55
CA LEU A 48 -50.40 14.47 22.68
C LEU A 48 -49.24 14.85 21.73
N ALA A 49 -49.40 14.56 20.45
CA ALA A 49 -48.73 15.25 19.35
C ALA A 49 -49.80 16.03 18.57
N PRO A 50 -49.48 16.92 17.61
CA PRO A 50 -48.25 17.64 17.31
C PRO A 50 -48.49 19.17 17.29
N ALA A 51 -47.46 20.00 17.42
CA ALA A 51 -47.58 21.42 17.09
C ALA A 51 -46.32 21.91 16.37
N GLU A 52 -46.54 22.40 15.16
CA GLU A 52 -45.56 22.99 14.26
C GLU A 52 -44.80 24.13 14.95
N ALA A 53 -43.47 24.09 14.82
CA ALA A 53 -42.62 25.25 14.96
C ALA A 53 -41.73 25.30 13.71
N GLU A 54 -42.27 25.85 12.62
CA GLU A 54 -41.45 26.47 11.60
C GLU A 54 -40.65 27.59 12.26
N GLN A 55 -39.32 27.50 12.26
CA GLN A 55 -38.46 28.64 11.93
C GLN A 55 -36.98 28.29 11.78
N LEU A 56 -36.43 28.85 10.70
CA LEU A 56 -35.05 29.25 10.45
C LEU A 56 -34.15 28.22 9.74
N ALA A 57 -33.99 28.46 8.44
CA ALA A 57 -33.05 27.87 7.52
C ALA A 57 -31.59 27.94 8.03
N ALA A 58 -30.97 26.77 8.18
CA ALA A 58 -29.55 26.62 7.93
C ALA A 58 -29.36 26.38 6.42
N PRO A 59 -28.29 26.91 5.76
CA PRO A 59 -28.02 26.50 4.39
C PRO A 59 -27.84 24.99 4.41
N ALA A 60 -28.57 24.28 3.55
CA ALA A 60 -28.36 22.87 3.31
C ALA A 60 -26.87 22.70 3.01
N ALA A 61 -26.13 22.15 3.97
CA ALA A 61 -24.82 21.61 3.68
C ALA A 61 -25.07 20.65 2.52
N ALA A 62 -24.43 20.92 1.38
CA ALA A 62 -24.35 19.94 0.31
C ALA A 62 -24.00 18.60 0.97
N PRO A 63 -24.62 17.48 0.54
CA PRO A 63 -24.29 16.18 1.12
C PRO A 63 -22.77 16.06 1.06
N VAL A 64 -22.14 16.09 2.23
CA VAL A 64 -20.74 15.75 2.38
C VAL A 64 -20.72 14.33 1.86
N ASP A 65 -20.02 14.09 0.75
CA ASP A 65 -19.83 12.75 0.20
C ASP A 65 -19.59 11.82 1.38
N GLY A 66 -20.55 10.91 1.63
CA GLY A 66 -20.39 9.88 2.65
C GLY A 66 -19.11 9.10 2.35
N PRO A 67 -18.58 8.31 3.30
CA PRO A 67 -17.36 7.53 3.06
C PRO A 67 -17.52 6.81 1.72
N GLN A 68 -16.72 7.22 0.73
CA GLN A 68 -16.65 6.56 -0.56
C GLN A 68 -16.31 5.12 -0.21
N LEU A 69 -17.26 4.20 -0.42
CA LEU A 69 -16.99 2.78 -0.28
C LEU A 69 -15.86 2.52 -1.28
N GLU A 70 -14.63 2.33 -0.80
CA GLU A 70 -13.49 1.99 -1.64
C GLU A 70 -13.91 0.79 -2.48
N GLU A 71 -14.04 0.99 -3.79
CA GLU A 71 -14.41 -0.10 -4.67
C GLU A 71 -13.36 -1.20 -4.50
N PRO A 72 -13.76 -2.46 -4.29
CA PRO A 72 -12.81 -3.55 -4.11
C PRO A 72 -11.82 -3.60 -5.28
N TYR A 73 -10.54 -3.71 -4.96
CA TYR A 73 -9.48 -3.83 -5.96
C TYR A 73 -9.80 -5.00 -6.93
N PRO A 74 -9.68 -4.80 -8.27
CA PRO A 74 -10.30 -5.68 -9.26
C PRO A 74 -9.61 -7.03 -9.46
N TYR A 75 -8.38 -7.21 -8.99
CA TYR A 75 -7.60 -8.44 -9.20
C TYR A 75 -7.32 -9.15 -7.87
N ALA A 76 -7.41 -10.48 -7.86
CA ALA A 76 -6.99 -11.26 -6.70
C ALA A 76 -5.47 -11.25 -6.54
N ASP A 77 -4.97 -11.43 -5.31
CA ASP A 77 -3.54 -11.32 -5.02
C ASP A 77 -2.67 -12.35 -5.79
N ASP A 78 -3.22 -13.53 -6.07
CA ASP A 78 -2.58 -14.63 -6.77
C ASP A 78 -2.96 -14.71 -8.27
N GLN A 79 -3.83 -13.81 -8.76
CA GLN A 79 -4.22 -13.77 -10.16
C GLN A 79 -3.01 -13.39 -11.03
N VAL A 80 -2.70 -14.25 -11.99
CA VAL A 80 -1.58 -14.03 -12.91
C VAL A 80 -2.03 -13.22 -14.12
N ILE A 81 -1.40 -12.07 -14.34
CA ILE A 81 -1.60 -11.17 -15.48
C ILE A 81 -0.23 -10.89 -16.11
N GLY A 82 -0.07 -11.24 -17.38
CA GLY A 82 1.20 -11.03 -18.10
C GLY A 82 2.41 -11.75 -17.49
N GLY A 83 2.18 -12.85 -16.77
CA GLY A 83 3.21 -13.63 -16.10
C GLY A 83 3.58 -13.18 -14.69
N ASP A 84 2.82 -12.27 -14.08
CA ASP A 84 3.03 -11.82 -12.70
C ASP A 84 1.72 -11.63 -11.94
N SER A 85 1.81 -11.39 -10.63
CA SER A 85 0.66 -11.20 -9.74
C SER A 85 0.96 -10.11 -8.71
N VAL A 86 -0.08 -9.60 -8.03
CA VAL A 86 0.09 -8.64 -6.92
C VAL A 86 0.99 -9.24 -5.85
N GLY A 87 0.77 -10.49 -5.45
CA GLY A 87 1.64 -11.18 -4.47
C GLY A 87 3.07 -11.38 -4.97
N GLY A 88 3.27 -11.54 -6.28
CA GLY A 88 4.58 -11.61 -6.90
C GLY A 88 5.34 -10.28 -6.86
N VAL A 89 4.66 -9.18 -7.16
CA VAL A 89 5.20 -7.81 -7.04
C VAL A 89 5.47 -7.48 -5.57
N GLN A 90 4.49 -7.69 -4.69
CA GLN A 90 4.61 -7.44 -3.25
C GLN A 90 5.83 -8.13 -2.66
N ARG A 91 6.07 -9.40 -3.04
CA ARG A 91 7.27 -10.14 -2.59
C ARG A 91 8.55 -9.42 -2.97
N ARG A 92 8.67 -8.94 -4.21
CA ARG A 92 9.86 -8.20 -4.68
C ARG A 92 10.00 -6.85 -3.99
N LEU A 93 8.89 -6.16 -3.70
CA LEU A 93 8.92 -4.92 -2.91
C LEU A 93 9.46 -5.20 -1.49
N LEU A 94 9.01 -6.28 -0.86
CA LEU A 94 9.43 -6.71 0.47
C LEU A 94 10.91 -7.13 0.55
N GLU A 95 11.53 -7.55 -0.55
CA GLU A 95 12.96 -7.89 -0.59
C GLU A 95 13.88 -6.70 -0.24
N ARG A 96 13.38 -5.46 -0.32
CA ARG A 96 14.10 -4.26 0.15
C ARG A 96 14.10 -4.11 1.68
N HIS A 97 13.26 -4.88 2.37
CA HIS A 97 13.08 -4.78 3.81
C HIS A 97 13.78 -5.93 4.54
N PRO A 98 14.12 -5.74 5.84
CA PRO A 98 14.65 -6.83 6.64
C PRO A 98 13.68 -8.02 6.71
N PRO A 99 14.19 -9.24 7.00
CA PRO A 99 13.35 -10.40 7.28
C PRO A 99 12.33 -10.10 8.38
N PHE A 100 11.10 -10.61 8.22
CA PHE A 100 9.96 -10.40 9.13
C PHE A 100 9.60 -8.92 9.32
N PRO A 101 9.21 -8.21 8.24
CA PRO A 101 8.80 -6.82 8.33
C PRO A 101 7.52 -6.66 9.18
N PRO A 102 7.32 -5.50 9.84
CA PRO A 102 6.07 -5.18 10.52
C PRO A 102 4.87 -5.28 9.58
N SER A 103 3.68 -5.53 10.13
CA SER A 103 2.44 -5.63 9.33
C SER A 103 2.18 -4.40 8.48
N GLU A 104 2.44 -3.21 9.00
CA GLU A 104 2.26 -1.95 8.26
C GLU A 104 3.11 -1.88 6.99
N VAL A 105 4.33 -2.41 7.04
CA VAL A 105 5.20 -2.50 5.85
C VAL A 105 4.65 -3.52 4.85
N ILE A 106 4.10 -4.64 5.33
CA ILE A 106 3.47 -5.66 4.49
C ILE A 106 2.26 -5.06 3.75
N ASP A 107 1.44 -4.29 4.46
CA ASP A 107 0.24 -3.64 3.93
C ASP A 107 0.60 -2.55 2.91
N LEU A 108 1.59 -1.70 3.22
CA LEU A 108 2.07 -0.67 2.30
C LEU A 108 2.65 -1.29 1.01
N CYS A 109 3.45 -2.36 1.13
CA CYS A 109 3.93 -3.07 -0.06
C CYS A 109 2.79 -3.72 -0.85
N ARG A 110 1.70 -4.13 -0.20
CA ARG A 110 0.53 -4.68 -0.89
C ARG A 110 -0.18 -3.59 -1.71
N ILE A 111 -0.38 -2.42 -1.13
CA ILE A 111 -0.99 -1.26 -1.81
C ILE A 111 -0.12 -0.84 -3.00
N GLU A 112 1.20 -0.68 -2.81
CA GLU A 112 2.11 -0.35 -3.92
C GLU A 112 2.09 -1.43 -5.02
N ALA A 113 2.01 -2.71 -4.65
CA ALA A 113 1.88 -3.80 -5.62
C ALA A 113 0.56 -3.76 -6.40
N GLN A 114 -0.55 -3.39 -5.74
CA GLN A 114 -1.85 -3.21 -6.38
C GLN A 114 -1.81 -2.07 -7.40
N ASP A 115 -1.27 -0.91 -7.02
CA ASP A 115 -1.12 0.25 -7.92
C ASP A 115 -0.28 -0.11 -9.15
N LEU A 116 0.88 -0.74 -8.94
CA LEU A 116 1.76 -1.18 -10.02
C LEU A 116 1.07 -2.19 -10.94
N MET A 117 0.39 -3.19 -10.38
CA MET A 117 -0.26 -4.24 -11.18
C MET A 117 -1.43 -3.72 -12.00
N GLU A 118 -2.18 -2.74 -11.50
CA GLU A 118 -3.27 -2.15 -12.26
C GLU A 118 -2.77 -1.49 -13.55
N VAL A 119 -1.73 -0.66 -13.42
CA VAL A 119 -1.15 0.04 -14.58
C VAL A 119 -0.43 -0.95 -15.50
N LYS A 120 0.31 -1.92 -14.94
CA LYS A 120 0.94 -3.00 -15.73
C LYS A 120 -0.10 -3.77 -16.53
N ALA A 121 -1.20 -4.19 -15.92
CA ALA A 121 -2.29 -4.90 -16.60
C ALA A 121 -2.88 -4.08 -17.75
N ALA A 122 -3.11 -2.78 -17.53
CA ALA A 122 -3.62 -1.89 -18.56
C ALA A 122 -2.68 -1.78 -19.78
N ILE A 123 -1.37 -1.63 -19.54
CA ILE A 123 -0.36 -1.61 -20.60
C ILE A 123 -0.32 -2.95 -21.33
N ILE A 124 -0.24 -4.05 -20.59
CA ILE A 124 -0.15 -5.42 -21.13
C ILE A 124 -1.35 -5.73 -22.03
N ASN A 125 -2.57 -5.38 -21.61
CA ASN A 125 -3.78 -5.58 -22.40
C ASN A 125 -3.78 -4.76 -23.69
N LYS A 126 -3.31 -3.50 -23.66
CA LYS A 126 -3.14 -2.68 -24.86
C LYS A 126 -2.12 -3.28 -25.82
N MET A 127 -0.94 -3.63 -25.31
CA MET A 127 0.13 -4.22 -26.10
C MET A 127 -0.31 -5.53 -26.76
N ALA A 128 -1.01 -6.40 -26.02
CA ALA A 128 -1.53 -7.66 -26.54
C ALA A 128 -2.53 -7.48 -27.70
N SER A 129 -3.29 -6.39 -27.68
CA SER A 129 -4.25 -6.10 -28.76
C SER A 129 -3.58 -5.67 -30.08
N TRP A 130 -2.35 -5.16 -30.02
CA TRP A 130 -1.63 -4.62 -31.17
C TRP A 130 -0.48 -5.50 -31.65
N ASP A 131 0.26 -6.12 -30.73
CA ASP A 131 1.43 -6.97 -31.03
C ASP A 131 1.09 -8.46 -30.83
N GLN A 132 0.47 -9.05 -31.85
CA GLN A 132 0.04 -10.46 -31.86
C GLN A 132 1.23 -11.45 -31.82
N GLY A 133 2.45 -11.00 -32.12
CA GLY A 133 3.66 -11.83 -32.07
C GLY A 133 4.34 -11.88 -30.70
N GLY A 134 3.92 -11.05 -29.75
CA GLY A 134 4.48 -10.99 -28.39
C GLY A 134 3.69 -11.85 -27.39
N ASP A 135 4.40 -12.52 -26.49
CA ASP A 135 3.80 -13.22 -25.35
C ASP A 135 3.46 -12.24 -24.23
N TRP A 136 2.50 -11.36 -24.49
CA TRP A 136 2.06 -10.34 -23.55
C TRP A 136 1.34 -10.94 -22.35
N MET A 137 0.55 -12.00 -22.55
CA MET A 137 -0.22 -12.65 -21.49
C MET A 137 0.65 -13.55 -20.59
N GLY A 138 1.73 -14.12 -21.11
CA GLY A 138 2.64 -14.97 -20.33
C GLY A 138 3.90 -14.27 -19.82
N SER A 139 4.34 -13.17 -20.44
CA SER A 139 5.61 -12.51 -20.09
C SER A 139 5.59 -10.98 -20.15
N GLY A 140 4.44 -10.36 -20.46
CA GLY A 140 4.33 -8.91 -20.62
C GLY A 140 4.73 -8.09 -19.39
N ALA A 141 4.50 -8.60 -18.18
CA ALA A 141 4.91 -7.93 -16.95
C ALA A 141 6.45 -7.78 -16.86
N ARG A 142 7.20 -8.79 -17.33
CA ARG A 142 8.67 -8.74 -17.36
C ARG A 142 9.21 -7.77 -18.38
N ALA A 143 8.47 -7.51 -19.46
CA ALA A 143 8.81 -6.45 -20.40
C ALA A 143 8.72 -5.05 -19.76
N LEU A 144 8.00 -4.91 -18.64
CA LEU A 144 7.86 -3.66 -17.87
C LEU A 144 8.85 -3.54 -16.71
N ASP A 145 9.68 -4.55 -16.46
CA ASP A 145 10.68 -4.49 -15.39
C ASP A 145 11.78 -3.47 -15.71
N ASN A 146 12.30 -2.84 -14.66
CA ASN A 146 13.39 -1.87 -14.67
C ASN A 146 14.62 -2.45 -13.96
N PRO A 147 15.62 -2.95 -14.70
CA PRO A 147 16.83 -3.54 -14.11
C PRO A 147 17.69 -2.59 -13.27
N ARG A 148 17.41 -1.29 -13.31
CA ARG A 148 18.12 -0.27 -12.52
C ARG A 148 17.49 -0.03 -11.15
N SER A 149 16.28 -0.54 -10.91
CA SER A 149 15.65 -0.45 -9.59
C SER A 149 16.08 -1.62 -8.71
N ALA A 150 16.06 -1.42 -7.39
CA ALA A 150 16.47 -2.45 -6.43
C ALA A 150 15.56 -3.69 -6.45
N THR A 151 14.30 -3.53 -6.87
CA THR A 151 13.28 -4.61 -6.90
C THR A 151 13.05 -5.19 -8.28
N GLY A 152 13.60 -4.57 -9.32
CA GLY A 152 13.21 -4.82 -10.71
C GLY A 152 11.89 -4.16 -11.10
N GLU A 153 11.12 -3.56 -10.17
CA GLU A 153 9.90 -2.81 -10.50
C GLU A 153 10.25 -1.45 -11.10
N ASP A 154 9.49 -1.03 -12.11
CA ASP A 154 9.57 0.36 -12.58
C ASP A 154 8.78 1.30 -11.65
N SER A 155 9.05 2.60 -11.72
CA SER A 155 8.26 3.55 -10.96
C SER A 155 6.85 3.66 -11.53
N LEU A 156 5.87 3.86 -10.64
CA LEU A 156 4.47 4.05 -11.02
C LEU A 156 4.32 5.24 -12.00
N GLU A 157 5.06 6.32 -11.77
CA GLU A 157 5.11 7.48 -12.66
C GLU A 157 5.57 7.11 -14.08
N ASN A 158 6.62 6.28 -14.21
CA ASN A 158 7.10 5.86 -15.52
C ASN A 158 6.09 4.94 -16.23
N LEU A 159 5.42 4.06 -15.49
CA LEU A 159 4.35 3.23 -16.04
C LEU A 159 3.17 4.08 -16.55
N TYR A 160 2.77 5.13 -15.83
CA TYR A 160 1.74 6.05 -16.32
C TYR A 160 2.18 6.80 -17.58
N LYS A 161 3.43 7.27 -17.66
CA LYS A 161 3.98 7.91 -18.88
C LYS A 161 3.92 6.97 -20.08
N ILE A 162 4.29 5.70 -19.88
CA ILE A 162 4.17 4.65 -20.90
C ILE A 162 2.71 4.47 -21.32
N LEU A 163 1.80 4.33 -20.35
CA LEU A 163 0.38 4.12 -20.61
C LEU A 163 -0.26 5.31 -21.35
N GLU A 164 0.14 6.53 -21.02
CA GLU A 164 -0.30 7.77 -21.67
C GLU A 164 0.20 7.82 -23.13
N ASP A 165 1.49 7.62 -23.37
CA ASP A 165 2.06 7.56 -24.74
C ASP A 165 1.34 6.51 -25.61
N LEU A 166 1.07 5.33 -25.05
CA LEU A 166 0.28 4.28 -25.72
C LEU A 166 -1.19 4.69 -25.95
N LYS A 167 -1.80 5.49 -25.08
CA LYS A 167 -3.17 5.98 -25.27
C LYS A 167 -3.24 7.04 -26.37
N GLU A 168 -2.25 7.92 -26.45
CA GLU A 168 -2.22 9.03 -27.40
C GLU A 168 -1.87 8.60 -28.81
N THR A 169 -0.84 7.76 -28.97
CA THR A 169 -0.27 7.44 -30.28
C THR A 169 -0.39 5.96 -30.67
N GLY A 170 -0.82 5.10 -29.74
CA GLY A 170 -1.11 3.70 -30.01
C GLY A 170 0.11 2.91 -30.51
N PRO A 171 -0.03 2.10 -31.58
CA PRO A 171 1.09 1.34 -32.14
C PRO A 171 2.22 2.17 -32.74
N LEU A 172 2.02 3.49 -32.94
CA LEU A 172 3.05 4.39 -33.46
C LEU A 172 3.96 4.96 -32.37
N SER A 173 3.69 4.66 -31.09
CA SER A 173 4.42 5.20 -29.96
C SER A 173 5.84 4.65 -29.84
N GLU A 174 6.73 5.45 -29.25
CA GLU A 174 8.08 4.98 -28.90
C GLU A 174 7.99 3.88 -27.84
N SER A 175 7.10 4.05 -26.85
CA SER A 175 6.85 3.04 -25.82
C SER A 175 6.42 1.70 -26.41
N PHE A 176 5.54 1.70 -27.42
CA PHE A 176 5.13 0.49 -28.11
C PHE A 176 6.33 -0.25 -28.70
N SER A 177 7.13 0.45 -29.51
CA SER A 177 8.30 -0.14 -30.17
C SER A 177 9.33 -0.65 -29.16
N LYS A 178 9.55 0.10 -28.07
CA LYS A 178 10.48 -0.28 -27.00
C LYS A 178 10.02 -1.53 -26.26
N LEU A 179 8.73 -1.59 -25.88
CA LEU A 179 8.16 -2.72 -25.16
C LEU A 179 8.07 -3.96 -26.05
N GLN A 180 7.72 -3.80 -27.32
CA GLN A 180 7.71 -4.89 -28.31
C GLN A 180 9.08 -5.56 -28.47
N ASN A 181 10.17 -4.79 -28.35
CA ASN A 181 11.53 -5.34 -28.41
C ASN A 181 11.96 -6.05 -27.10
N LYS A 182 11.25 -5.81 -25.98
CA LYS A 182 11.53 -6.44 -24.68
C LYS A 182 10.74 -7.73 -24.46
N VAL A 183 9.52 -7.82 -24.98
CA VAL A 183 8.64 -8.97 -24.72
C VAL A 183 9.16 -10.24 -25.40
N ARG A 184 8.95 -11.40 -24.76
CA ARG A 184 9.25 -12.70 -25.38
C ARG A 184 8.36 -12.87 -26.62
N ARG A 185 8.91 -13.38 -27.72
CA ARG A 185 8.12 -13.69 -28.92
C ARG A 185 7.43 -15.04 -28.79
N LEU A 186 6.23 -15.14 -29.34
CA LEU A 186 5.54 -16.42 -29.51
C LEU A 186 6.19 -17.24 -30.64
N PRO A 187 6.19 -18.58 -30.54
CA PRO A 187 6.76 -19.46 -31.55
C PRO A 187 5.97 -19.46 -32.88
#